data_AF-A0A7S0C0R4-F1
#
_entry.id   AF-A0A7S0C0R4-F1
#
_cell.length_a   1.000
_cell.length_b   1.000
_cell.length_c   1.000
_cell.angle_alpha   90.00
_cell.angle_beta   90.00
_cell.angle_gamma   90.00
#
_symmetry.space_group_name_H-M   'P 1'
#
loop_
_entity.id
_entity.type
_entity.pdbx_description
1 polymer ?
#
loop_
_entity_poly.entity_id
_entity_poly.type
_entity_poly.pdbx_seq_one_letter_code
_entity_poly.pdbx_strand_id
1 'polypeptide(L)'
;MANDIGSCIPLEPTSYSAMTVGDMWGSFQCDNFFSIDSPPRPIHNASTWMMMRGVYLGIVGPERSSIHQPISHQSGFGVPFEVVQNFKGRGVFAALDPDKPVDEEGMPEKGNMVPKGTLVWTSRQQSAHFSTGEEYRRFLHSIPDDIACDVLQWAYVQSFADEEYRNNPKVKNKRKGAARVCVDLDEGSFMNSGGWSDYSYDTDEEVANVGCDEEAALEFEGGCARN
;
A
#
# COMPACT_ATOMS: atom_id res chain seq x y z
N MET A 1 -17.98 -24.58 -36.28
CA MET A 1 -18.50 -23.92 -35.06
C MET A 1 -17.37 -23.04 -34.54
N ALA A 2 -17.40 -21.75 -34.87
CA ALA A 2 -16.43 -20.77 -34.40
C ALA A 2 -16.99 -20.16 -33.13
N ASN A 3 -16.25 -20.24 -32.03
CA ASN A 3 -16.62 -19.60 -30.76
C ASN A 3 -16.54 -18.09 -30.95
N ASP A 4 -17.67 -17.44 -30.69
CA ASP A 4 -17.83 -16.00 -30.63
C ASP A 4 -16.90 -15.45 -29.55
N ILE A 5 -15.81 -14.80 -29.96
CA ILE A 5 -14.86 -14.16 -29.06
C ILE A 5 -15.58 -12.90 -28.59
N GLY A 6 -16.13 -12.98 -27.37
CA GLY A 6 -16.89 -11.91 -26.74
C GLY A 6 -16.23 -10.55 -26.97
N SER A 7 -16.98 -9.68 -27.65
CA SER A 7 -16.66 -8.28 -27.85
C SER A 7 -16.27 -7.64 -26.51
N CYS A 8 -14.99 -7.32 -26.33
CA CYS A 8 -14.53 -6.41 -25.29
C CYS A 8 -15.15 -5.04 -25.58
N ILE A 9 -16.34 -4.76 -25.03
CA ILE A 9 -16.92 -3.42 -25.06
C ILE A 9 -15.94 -2.54 -24.28
N PRO A 10 -15.28 -1.56 -24.90
CA PRO A 10 -14.46 -0.62 -24.16
C PRO A 10 -15.39 0.11 -23.19
N LEU A 11 -15.14 -0.08 -21.89
CA LEU A 11 -15.81 0.71 -20.86
C LEU A 11 -15.49 2.17 -21.16
N GLU A 12 -16.56 2.98 -21.31
CA GLU A 12 -16.45 4.41 -21.56
C GLU A 12 -15.43 5.02 -20.56
N PRO A 13 -14.37 5.70 -21.02
CA PRO A 13 -13.23 6.12 -20.20
C PRO A 13 -13.54 7.23 -19.17
N THR A 14 -14.81 7.45 -18.82
CA THR A 14 -15.30 8.58 -18.04
C THR A 14 -15.71 8.23 -16.60
N SER A 15 -15.79 6.95 -16.21
CA SER A 15 -16.33 6.60 -14.89
C SER A 15 -15.32 6.60 -13.74
N TYR A 16 -14.07 6.17 -13.96
CA TYR A 16 -13.16 5.88 -12.84
C TYR A 16 -12.47 7.12 -12.26
N SER A 17 -12.33 8.21 -13.02
CA SER A 17 -11.60 9.39 -12.54
C SER A 17 -12.29 10.10 -11.37
N ALA A 18 -13.59 9.87 -11.17
CA ALA A 18 -14.39 10.47 -10.10
C ALA A 18 -14.73 9.50 -8.97
N MET A 19 -14.31 8.22 -9.06
CA MET A 19 -14.60 7.25 -8.02
C MET A 19 -13.86 7.59 -6.73
N THR A 20 -14.61 7.64 -5.64
CA THR A 20 -14.07 7.69 -4.29
C THR A 20 -13.53 6.31 -3.89
N VAL A 21 -12.84 6.26 -2.75
CA VAL A 21 -12.40 5.00 -2.14
C VAL A 21 -13.60 4.10 -1.82
N GLY A 22 -14.71 4.66 -1.34
CA GLY A 22 -15.95 3.92 -1.08
C GLY A 22 -16.56 3.34 -2.36
N ASP A 23 -16.56 4.10 -3.46
CA ASP A 23 -17.02 3.60 -4.75
C ASP A 23 -16.17 2.42 -5.24
N MET A 24 -14.84 2.53 -5.08
CA MET A 24 -13.91 1.45 -5.43
C MET A 24 -14.12 0.22 -4.55
N TRP A 25 -14.22 0.40 -3.24
CA TRP A 25 -14.48 -0.66 -2.27
C TRP A 25 -15.74 -1.44 -2.61
N GLY A 26 -16.84 -0.73 -2.92
CA GLY A 26 -18.08 -1.33 -3.37
C GLY A 26 -17.95 -2.03 -4.72
N SER A 27 -17.24 -1.43 -5.67
CA SER A 27 -17.07 -1.99 -7.03
C SER A 27 -16.28 -3.30 -7.05
N PHE A 28 -15.23 -3.41 -6.21
CA PHE A 28 -14.42 -4.61 -6.06
C PHE A 28 -15.03 -5.61 -5.06
N GLN A 29 -16.19 -5.28 -4.46
CA GLN A 29 -16.89 -6.10 -3.47
C GLN A 29 -16.00 -6.47 -2.27
N CYS A 30 -15.23 -5.52 -1.76
CA CYS A 30 -14.25 -5.77 -0.71
C CYS A 30 -14.85 -6.31 0.60
N ASP A 31 -16.11 -6.00 0.90
CA ASP A 31 -16.82 -6.58 2.05
C ASP A 31 -16.89 -8.11 1.98
N ASN A 32 -17.04 -8.69 0.78
CA ASN A 32 -17.05 -10.14 0.62
C ASN A 32 -15.69 -10.72 1.03
N PHE A 33 -14.60 -10.08 0.59
CA PHE A 33 -13.24 -10.52 0.85
C PHE A 33 -12.79 -10.39 2.31
N PHE A 34 -13.32 -9.41 3.04
CA PHE A 34 -12.97 -9.15 4.45
C PHE A 34 -14.05 -9.57 5.45
N SER A 35 -15.14 -10.18 5.00
CA SER A 35 -16.17 -10.72 5.89
C SER A 35 -15.62 -11.78 6.86
N ILE A 36 -16.25 -11.92 8.02
CA ILE A 36 -15.89 -12.94 9.03
C ILE A 36 -16.02 -14.37 8.50
N ASP A 37 -16.89 -14.57 7.52
CA ASP A 37 -17.14 -15.88 6.90
C ASP A 37 -16.17 -16.20 5.76
N SER A 38 -15.34 -15.22 5.34
CA SER A 38 -14.34 -15.43 4.31
C SER A 38 -13.10 -16.16 4.83
N PRO A 39 -12.45 -16.98 3.99
CA PRO A 39 -11.19 -17.59 4.35
C PRO A 39 -10.13 -16.52 4.64
N PRO A 40 -9.11 -16.82 5.47
CA PRO A 40 -8.01 -15.90 5.69
C PRO A 40 -7.39 -15.43 4.38
N ARG A 41 -7.11 -14.12 4.31
CA ARG A 41 -6.49 -13.51 3.13
C ARG A 41 -5.12 -14.14 2.86
N PRO A 42 -4.75 -14.37 1.59
CA PRO A 42 -3.46 -14.97 1.27
C PRO A 42 -2.30 -14.03 1.65
N ILE A 43 -1.16 -14.66 1.97
CA ILE A 43 0.14 -13.99 2.01
C ILE A 43 0.67 -13.97 0.58
N HIS A 44 0.89 -12.77 0.05
CA HIS A 44 1.36 -12.60 -1.31
C HIS A 44 2.81 -13.05 -1.45
N ASN A 45 3.10 -13.71 -2.57
CA ASN A 45 4.45 -14.15 -2.89
C ASN A 45 5.16 -13.13 -3.79
N ALA A 46 6.46 -13.37 -4.04
CA ALA A 46 7.28 -12.50 -4.87
C ALA A 46 6.71 -12.25 -6.27
N SER A 47 6.01 -13.22 -6.88
CA SER A 47 5.39 -13.05 -8.20
C SER A 47 4.24 -12.06 -8.17
N THR A 48 3.40 -12.10 -7.12
CA THR A 48 2.32 -11.13 -6.92
C THR A 48 2.87 -9.73 -6.73
N TRP A 49 3.91 -9.56 -5.90
CA TRP A 49 4.57 -8.27 -5.71
C TRP A 49 5.16 -7.74 -7.01
N MET A 50 5.86 -8.58 -7.78
CA MET A 50 6.44 -8.20 -9.07
C MET A 50 5.39 -7.81 -10.11
N MET A 51 4.26 -8.51 -10.16
CA MET A 51 3.14 -8.14 -11.01
C MET A 51 2.66 -6.73 -10.66
N MET A 52 2.40 -6.44 -9.39
CA MET A 52 1.96 -5.10 -8.96
C MET A 52 3.00 -4.02 -9.29
N ARG A 53 4.28 -4.26 -9.04
CA ARG A 53 5.36 -3.33 -9.42
C ARG A 53 5.39 -3.08 -10.92
N GLY A 54 5.18 -4.12 -11.73
CA GLY A 54 5.08 -4.01 -13.19
C GLY A 54 3.87 -3.20 -13.65
N VAL A 55 2.69 -3.42 -13.05
CA VAL A 55 1.47 -2.66 -13.34
C VAL A 55 1.65 -1.19 -12.96
N TYR A 56 2.21 -0.91 -11.77
CA TYR A 56 2.56 0.44 -11.35
C TYR A 56 3.47 1.12 -12.36
N LEU A 57 4.59 0.48 -12.73
CA LEU A 57 5.53 1.00 -13.71
C LEU A 57 4.86 1.28 -15.06
N GLY A 58 3.97 0.41 -15.51
CA GLY A 58 3.21 0.58 -16.75
C GLY A 58 2.28 1.79 -16.74
N ILE A 59 1.77 2.18 -15.57
CA ILE A 59 0.86 3.32 -15.41
C ILE A 59 1.62 4.63 -15.28
N VAL A 60 2.61 4.70 -14.38
CA VAL A 60 3.33 5.96 -14.13
C VAL A 60 4.43 6.21 -15.17
N GLY A 61 4.98 5.16 -15.76
CA GLY A 61 6.10 5.19 -16.68
C GLY A 61 7.46 5.20 -15.95
N PRO A 62 8.54 4.72 -16.60
CA PRO A 62 9.85 4.55 -15.97
C PRO A 62 10.47 5.85 -15.45
N GLU A 63 10.26 6.96 -16.15
CA GLU A 63 10.81 8.28 -15.79
C GLU A 63 10.17 8.89 -14.53
N ARG A 64 8.97 8.42 -14.14
CA ARG A 64 8.22 8.95 -13.00
C ARG A 64 8.03 7.94 -11.87
N SER A 65 8.49 6.71 -12.06
CA SER A 65 8.42 5.64 -11.06
C SER A 65 9.19 6.03 -9.80
N SER A 66 8.55 5.91 -8.64
CA SER A 66 9.25 5.98 -7.35
C SER A 66 9.99 4.69 -7.01
N ILE A 67 9.61 3.57 -7.64
CA ILE A 67 10.31 2.29 -7.52
C ILE A 67 11.54 2.32 -8.42
N HIS A 68 12.71 2.12 -7.81
CA HIS A 68 14.01 2.18 -8.49
C HIS A 68 14.08 1.17 -9.65
N GLN A 69 14.77 1.59 -10.72
CA GLN A 69 15.04 0.75 -11.89
C GLN A 69 16.48 0.20 -11.84
N PRO A 70 16.70 -1.07 -12.22
CA PRO A 70 15.69 -2.06 -12.63
C PRO A 70 14.79 -2.48 -11.46
N ILE A 71 13.52 -2.85 -11.74
CA ILE A 71 12.60 -3.33 -10.70
C ILE A 71 13.27 -4.48 -9.95
N SER A 72 13.49 -4.29 -8.66
CA SER A 72 14.06 -5.32 -7.79
C SER A 72 13.01 -6.39 -7.50
N HIS A 73 13.44 -7.66 -7.44
CA HIS A 73 12.63 -8.77 -6.92
C HIS A 73 12.70 -8.89 -5.39
N GLN A 74 13.53 -8.07 -4.74
CA GLN A 74 13.75 -8.13 -3.30
C GLN A 74 12.66 -7.38 -2.54
N SER A 75 12.53 -7.72 -1.27
CA SER A 75 11.77 -6.98 -0.28
C SER A 75 12.58 -5.78 0.24
N GLY A 76 11.90 -4.78 0.82
CA GLY A 76 12.54 -3.67 1.54
C GLY A 76 13.11 -4.08 2.90
N PHE A 77 12.85 -5.30 3.37
CA PHE A 77 13.42 -5.84 4.61
C PHE A 77 14.92 -6.15 4.47
N GLY A 78 15.72 -5.56 5.35
CA GLY A 78 17.17 -5.76 5.44
C GLY A 78 17.60 -6.85 6.43
N VAL A 79 16.64 -7.53 7.05
CA VAL A 79 16.86 -8.61 8.03
C VAL A 79 15.98 -9.81 7.67
N PRO A 80 16.33 -11.04 8.11
CA PRO A 80 15.45 -12.19 7.97
C PRO A 80 14.08 -11.90 8.61
N PHE A 81 13.02 -12.23 7.88
CA PHE A 81 11.66 -12.00 8.33
C PHE A 81 10.74 -13.12 7.85
N GLU A 82 9.60 -13.25 8.50
CA GLU A 82 8.49 -14.08 8.06
C GLU A 82 7.19 -13.29 8.13
N VAL A 83 6.24 -13.67 7.27
CA VAL A 83 4.88 -13.13 7.30
C VAL A 83 3.98 -14.20 7.90
N VAL A 84 3.21 -13.82 8.91
CA VAL A 84 2.29 -14.73 9.58
C VAL A 84 0.88 -14.15 9.56
N GLN A 85 -0.07 -14.97 9.18
CA GLN A 85 -1.50 -14.71 9.34
C GLN A 85 -1.96 -15.28 10.69
N ASN A 86 -2.60 -14.45 11.51
CA ASN A 86 -3.24 -14.87 12.76
C ASN A 86 -4.63 -14.23 12.91
N PHE A 87 -5.22 -14.31 14.12
CA PHE A 87 -6.55 -13.77 14.41
C PHE A 87 -6.63 -12.23 14.33
N LYS A 88 -5.50 -11.53 14.31
CA LYS A 88 -5.40 -10.07 14.14
C LYS A 88 -5.10 -9.65 12.69
N GLY A 89 -5.01 -10.59 11.75
CA GLY A 89 -4.65 -10.32 10.37
C GLY A 89 -3.24 -10.80 10.02
N ARG A 90 -2.63 -10.13 9.02
CA ARG A 90 -1.28 -10.39 8.54
C ARG A 90 -0.30 -9.51 9.29
N GLY A 91 0.86 -10.04 9.64
CA GLY A 91 1.93 -9.28 10.27
C GLY A 91 3.29 -9.79 9.84
N VAL A 92 4.29 -8.91 9.94
CA VAL A 92 5.69 -9.26 9.70
C VAL A 92 6.40 -9.46 11.02
N PHE A 93 7.15 -10.56 11.12
CA PHE A 93 7.90 -10.94 12.29
C PHE A 93 9.38 -11.08 11.92
N ALA A 94 10.27 -10.70 12.83
CA ALA A 94 11.68 -11.00 12.65
C ALA A 94 11.85 -12.53 12.67
N ALA A 95 12.45 -13.06 11.62
CA ALA A 95 12.75 -14.48 11.55
C ALA A 95 14.15 -14.73 12.09
N LEU A 96 14.38 -15.98 12.47
CA LEU A 96 15.72 -16.48 12.71
C LEU A 96 16.50 -16.48 11.40
N ASP A 97 17.76 -16.08 11.49
CA ASP A 97 18.72 -16.37 10.43
C ASP A 97 18.98 -17.89 10.44
N PRO A 98 18.64 -18.62 9.36
CA PRO A 98 18.72 -20.08 9.33
C PRO A 98 20.15 -20.60 9.46
N ASP A 99 21.15 -19.76 9.17
CA ASP A 99 22.57 -20.12 9.29
C ASP A 99 23.11 -19.89 10.70
N LYS A 100 22.30 -19.35 11.62
CA LYS A 100 22.71 -19.05 12.99
C LYS A 100 22.23 -20.10 13.98
N PRO A 101 23.06 -20.46 14.98
CA PRO A 101 22.68 -21.45 15.97
C PRO A 101 21.48 -20.99 16.81
N VAL A 102 20.63 -21.95 17.13
CA VAL A 102 19.55 -21.83 18.11
C VAL A 102 19.93 -22.62 19.36
N ASP A 103 19.42 -22.21 20.51
CA ASP A 103 19.57 -22.98 21.75
C ASP A 103 18.70 -24.26 21.73
N GLU A 104 18.75 -25.03 22.81
CA GLU A 104 18.04 -26.31 22.93
C GLU A 104 16.51 -26.14 22.85
N GLU A 105 16.00 -24.95 23.14
CA GLU A 105 14.60 -24.56 23.06
C GLU A 105 14.19 -24.03 21.67
N GLY A 106 15.12 -23.94 20.72
CA GLY A 106 14.87 -23.41 19.37
C GLY A 106 14.82 -21.88 19.31
N MET A 107 15.27 -21.20 20.36
CA MET A 107 15.37 -19.74 20.42
C MET A 107 16.73 -19.29 19.86
N PRO A 108 16.84 -18.08 19.28
CA PRO A 108 18.13 -17.58 18.83
C PRO A 108 19.09 -17.52 20.02
N GLU A 109 20.27 -18.16 19.90
CA GLU A 109 21.32 -18.02 20.91
C GLU A 109 21.56 -16.52 21.21
N LYS A 110 21.92 -16.21 22.45
CA LYS A 110 22.14 -14.84 22.93
C LYS A 110 23.23 -14.14 22.09
N GLY A 111 22.81 -13.36 21.09
CA GLY A 111 23.68 -12.78 20.06
C GLY A 111 23.10 -12.84 18.64
N ASN A 112 22.10 -13.70 18.42
CA ASN A 112 21.42 -13.89 17.13
C ASN A 112 20.12 -13.06 17.01
N MET A 113 19.95 -12.05 17.86
CA MET A 113 18.89 -11.05 17.76
C MET A 113 19.26 -9.96 16.77
N VAL A 114 18.26 -9.28 16.19
CA VAL A 114 18.48 -8.05 15.39
C VAL A 114 19.09 -6.98 16.30
N PRO A 115 20.32 -6.50 16.04
CA PRO A 115 20.97 -5.52 16.90
C PRO A 115 20.20 -4.20 16.96
N LYS A 116 20.21 -3.53 18.12
CA LYS A 116 19.63 -2.19 18.27
C LYS A 116 20.24 -1.23 17.25
N GLY A 117 19.38 -0.49 16.54
CA GLY A 117 19.79 0.48 15.52
C GLY A 117 19.95 -0.12 14.11
N THR A 118 19.73 -1.43 13.95
CA THR A 118 19.67 -2.07 12.63
C THR A 118 18.46 -1.55 11.85
N LEU A 119 18.68 -1.17 10.59
CA LEU A 119 17.58 -0.86 9.67
C LEU A 119 16.85 -2.16 9.31
N VAL A 120 15.65 -2.34 9.85
CA VAL A 120 14.82 -3.54 9.62
C VAL A 120 14.16 -3.52 8.25
N TRP A 121 13.57 -2.39 7.88
CA TRP A 121 12.82 -2.22 6.64
C TRP A 121 12.96 -0.81 6.09
N THR A 122 12.86 -0.66 4.78
CA THR A 122 12.78 0.63 4.11
C THR A 122 11.79 0.62 2.95
N SER A 123 10.91 1.62 2.96
CA SER A 123 9.99 1.96 1.86
C SER A 123 10.70 2.41 0.57
N ARG A 124 11.94 2.91 0.69
CA ARG A 124 12.63 3.64 -0.40
C ARG A 124 12.73 2.93 -1.73
N GLN A 125 12.68 1.60 -1.74
CA GLN A 125 12.87 0.83 -2.97
C GLN A 125 11.58 0.25 -3.55
N GLN A 126 10.53 0.07 -2.73
CA GLN A 126 9.33 -0.69 -3.10
C GLN A 126 8.03 0.10 -2.94
N SER A 127 8.06 1.34 -2.44
CA SER A 127 6.86 2.18 -2.35
C SER A 127 6.51 2.78 -3.71
N ALA A 128 5.33 2.45 -4.19
CA ALA A 128 4.68 3.10 -5.32
C ALA A 128 4.09 4.44 -4.87
N HIS A 129 4.49 5.54 -5.52
CA HIS A 129 3.94 6.88 -5.28
C HIS A 129 3.14 7.31 -6.51
N PHE A 130 1.85 7.58 -6.31
CA PHE A 130 0.94 8.06 -7.34
C PHE A 130 0.87 9.59 -7.25
N SER A 131 1.13 10.28 -8.35
CA SER A 131 1.16 11.74 -8.38
C SER A 131 -0.24 12.34 -8.53
N THR A 132 -1.22 11.53 -8.94
CA THR A 132 -2.63 11.88 -9.03
C THR A 132 -3.50 10.70 -8.58
N GLY A 133 -4.70 11.00 -8.08
CA GLY A 133 -5.68 9.96 -7.78
C GLY A 133 -6.07 9.13 -9.01
N GLU A 134 -6.05 9.72 -10.22
CA GLU A 134 -6.33 8.97 -11.46
C GLU A 134 -5.32 7.84 -11.70
N GLU A 135 -4.02 8.08 -11.46
CA GLU A 135 -3.00 7.03 -11.60
C GLU A 135 -3.24 5.89 -10.60
N TYR A 136 -3.62 6.22 -9.37
CA TYR A 136 -3.93 5.23 -8.34
C TYR A 136 -5.18 4.41 -8.69
N ARG A 137 -6.24 5.06 -9.16
CA ARG A 137 -7.49 4.38 -9.57
C ARG A 137 -7.24 3.46 -10.77
N ARG A 138 -6.47 3.92 -11.76
CA ARG A 138 -6.04 3.07 -12.88
C ARG A 138 -5.23 1.86 -12.41
N PHE A 139 -4.40 2.02 -11.37
CA PHE A 139 -3.63 0.92 -10.79
C PHE A 139 -4.53 -0.14 -10.16
N LEU A 140 -5.49 0.27 -9.33
CA LEU A 140 -6.45 -0.64 -8.72
C LEU A 140 -7.27 -1.40 -9.76
N HIS A 141 -7.73 -0.74 -10.83
CA HIS A 141 -8.47 -1.40 -11.92
C HIS A 141 -7.59 -2.27 -12.85
N SER A 142 -6.27 -2.22 -12.69
CA SER A 142 -5.33 -3.00 -13.52
C SER A 142 -4.78 -4.24 -12.81
N ILE A 143 -5.24 -4.52 -11.58
CA ILE A 143 -4.89 -5.70 -10.79
C ILE A 143 -6.16 -6.49 -10.44
N PRO A 144 -6.06 -7.79 -10.08
CA PRO A 144 -7.21 -8.57 -9.63
C PRO A 144 -7.96 -7.92 -8.47
N ASP A 145 -9.29 -7.98 -8.49
CA ASP A 145 -10.16 -7.29 -7.50
C ASP A 145 -9.83 -7.66 -6.06
N ASP A 146 -9.49 -8.91 -5.78
CA ASP A 146 -9.09 -9.35 -4.44
C ASP A 146 -7.81 -8.64 -4.00
N ILE A 147 -6.82 -8.52 -4.88
CA ILE A 147 -5.57 -7.78 -4.60
C ILE A 147 -5.84 -6.27 -4.53
N ALA A 148 -6.75 -5.73 -5.33
CA ALA A 148 -7.15 -4.32 -5.24
C ALA A 148 -7.73 -3.98 -3.87
N CYS A 149 -8.57 -4.85 -3.31
CA CYS A 149 -9.10 -4.70 -1.94
C CYS A 149 -8.02 -4.73 -0.87
N ASP A 150 -7.01 -5.58 -1.04
CA ASP A 150 -5.83 -5.59 -0.18
C ASP A 150 -5.03 -4.29 -0.29
N VAL A 151 -4.76 -3.81 -1.50
CA VAL A 151 -4.07 -2.53 -1.74
C VAL A 151 -4.83 -1.35 -1.13
N LEU A 152 -6.16 -1.33 -1.27
CA LEU A 152 -7.00 -0.32 -0.63
C LEU A 152 -6.74 -0.29 0.88
N GLN A 153 -6.62 -1.43 1.55
CA GLN A 153 -6.32 -1.48 2.97
C GLN A 153 -4.92 -0.95 3.32
N TRP A 154 -3.93 -1.14 2.44
CA TRP A 154 -2.53 -0.78 2.72
C TRP A 154 -2.11 0.59 2.21
N ALA A 155 -2.95 1.25 1.41
CA ALA A 155 -2.63 2.55 0.86
C ALA A 155 -2.67 3.62 1.96
N TYR A 156 -1.81 4.61 1.81
CA TYR A 156 -1.71 5.75 2.73
C TYR A 156 -1.39 7.02 1.96
N VAL A 157 -1.74 8.19 2.51
CA VAL A 157 -1.34 9.48 1.93
C VAL A 157 -0.11 10.00 2.66
N GLN A 158 0.94 10.31 1.89
CA GLN A 158 2.15 10.94 2.40
C GLN A 158 2.31 12.33 1.79
N SER A 159 2.54 13.33 2.64
CA SER A 159 2.97 14.66 2.19
C SER A 159 4.48 14.68 2.03
N PHE A 160 4.94 15.03 0.83
CA PHE A 160 6.35 15.22 0.47
C PHE A 160 6.74 16.70 0.42
N ALA A 161 6.00 17.58 1.09
CA ALA A 161 6.40 18.97 1.19
C ALA A 161 7.75 19.06 1.96
N ASP A 162 8.74 19.73 1.37
CA ASP A 162 10.09 19.86 1.92
C ASP A 162 10.07 20.34 3.39
N GLU A 163 11.00 19.88 4.22
CA GLU A 163 11.12 20.32 5.62
C GLU A 163 11.34 21.83 5.73
N GLU A 164 12.00 22.44 4.73
CA GLU A 164 12.17 23.90 4.61
C GLU A 164 10.81 24.63 4.51
N TYR A 165 9.79 23.99 3.93
CA TYR A 165 8.42 24.53 3.84
C TYR A 165 7.63 24.36 5.13
N ARG A 166 7.87 23.29 5.90
CA ARG A 166 7.22 23.10 7.21
C ARG A 166 7.56 24.24 8.18
N ASN A 167 8.78 24.77 8.10
CA ASN A 167 9.28 25.80 9.00
C ASN A 167 9.12 27.25 8.48
N ASN A 168 8.61 27.46 7.26
CA ASN A 168 8.44 28.79 6.69
C ASN A 168 6.96 29.23 6.67
N PRO A 169 6.48 29.97 7.69
CA PRO A 169 5.08 30.39 7.80
C PRO A 169 4.61 31.33 6.69
N LYS A 170 5.50 31.84 5.84
CA LYS A 170 5.15 32.69 4.68
C LYS A 170 4.77 31.88 3.43
N VAL A 171 4.90 30.55 3.45
CA VAL A 171 4.70 29.68 2.29
C VAL A 171 3.46 28.78 2.42
N LYS A 172 2.43 29.26 3.14
CA LYS A 172 1.18 28.51 3.36
C LYS A 172 0.45 28.08 2.07
N ASN A 173 0.63 28.82 0.98
CA ASN A 173 -0.11 28.56 -0.27
C ASN A 173 0.57 27.58 -1.25
N LYS A 174 1.77 27.04 -0.94
CA LYS A 174 2.48 26.08 -1.82
C LYS A 174 2.48 24.63 -1.33
N ARG A 175 1.73 24.29 -0.27
CA ARG A 175 1.47 22.89 0.08
C ARG A 175 0.65 22.15 -0.98
N LYS A 176 -0.07 22.89 -1.83
CA LYS A 176 -0.85 22.37 -2.97
C LYS A 176 0.01 21.48 -3.87
N GLY A 177 -0.26 20.17 -3.87
CA GLY A 177 0.30 19.19 -4.82
C GLY A 177 1.46 18.34 -4.31
N ALA A 178 1.81 18.40 -3.01
CA ALA A 178 2.86 17.57 -2.44
C ALA A 178 2.36 16.26 -1.79
N ALA A 179 1.06 16.11 -1.58
CA ALA A 179 0.46 14.87 -1.09
C ALA A 179 0.38 13.85 -2.22
N ARG A 180 0.67 12.59 -1.91
CA ARG A 180 0.60 11.47 -2.85
C ARG A 180 0.02 10.26 -2.16
N VAL A 181 -0.78 9.49 -2.89
CA VAL A 181 -1.14 8.14 -2.47
C VAL A 181 0.10 7.27 -2.61
N CYS A 182 0.42 6.54 -1.55
CA CYS A 182 1.56 5.66 -1.44
C CYS A 182 1.09 4.24 -1.11
N VAL A 183 1.73 3.25 -1.71
CA VAL A 183 1.51 1.85 -1.43
C VAL A 183 2.86 1.15 -1.42
N ASP A 184 3.22 0.52 -0.30
CA ASP A 184 4.37 -0.39 -0.27
C ASP A 184 4.01 -1.63 -1.09
N LEU A 185 4.78 -1.95 -2.13
CA LEU A 185 4.53 -3.12 -2.99
C LEU A 185 5.48 -4.28 -2.62
N ASP A 186 5.56 -4.59 -1.34
CA ASP A 186 6.32 -5.67 -0.73
C ASP A 186 5.66 -6.13 0.58
N GLU A 187 6.30 -7.00 1.35
CA GLU A 187 5.73 -7.46 2.62
C GLU A 187 5.59 -6.34 3.67
N GLY A 188 6.18 -5.16 3.43
CA GLY A 188 6.01 -3.97 4.26
C GLY A 188 4.56 -3.50 4.31
N SER A 189 3.73 -3.79 3.28
CA SER A 189 2.31 -3.44 3.29
C SER A 189 1.56 -4.07 4.46
N PHE A 190 2.01 -5.22 4.98
CA PHE A 190 1.36 -5.88 6.13
C PHE A 190 1.62 -5.17 7.46
N MET A 191 2.56 -4.22 7.50
CA MET A 191 2.74 -3.33 8.65
C MET A 191 1.87 -2.09 8.55
N ASN A 192 1.21 -1.88 7.41
CA ASN A 192 0.32 -0.77 7.19
C ASN A 192 -1.14 -1.22 7.32
N SER A 193 -1.88 -0.57 8.21
CA SER A 193 -3.33 -0.76 8.32
C SER A 193 -4.11 0.37 7.64
N GLY A 194 -3.44 1.29 6.93
CA GLY A 194 -4.08 2.49 6.40
C GLY A 194 -4.66 3.39 7.50
N GLY A 195 -4.26 3.19 8.77
CA GLY A 195 -4.87 3.85 9.92
C GLY A 195 -6.19 3.23 10.39
N TRP A 196 -6.47 1.95 10.09
CA TRP A 196 -7.56 1.22 10.75
C TRP A 196 -7.30 1.15 12.26
N SER A 197 -7.83 2.12 13.00
CA SER A 197 -8.06 1.96 14.43
C SER A 197 -9.29 1.08 14.59
N ASP A 198 -9.13 0.05 15.41
CA ASP A 198 -10.22 -0.83 15.83
C ASP A 198 -11.35 0.01 16.45
N TYR A 199 -12.58 -0.53 16.43
CA TYR A 199 -13.85 0.04 16.95
C TYR A 199 -13.76 0.56 18.41
N SER A 200 -12.96 1.61 18.62
CA SER A 200 -12.84 2.36 19.84
C SER A 200 -14.00 3.34 19.85
N TYR A 201 -15.04 2.98 20.58
CA TYR A 201 -16.25 3.78 20.83
C TYR A 201 -15.98 5.12 21.55
N ASP A 202 -14.72 5.55 21.66
CA ASP A 202 -14.33 6.85 22.21
C ASP A 202 -13.85 7.75 21.08
N THR A 203 -14.76 8.66 20.73
CA THR A 203 -14.64 9.92 20.01
C THR A 203 -13.23 10.46 19.84
N ASP A 204 -12.58 10.09 18.74
CA ASP A 204 -11.70 10.91 17.91
C ASP A 204 -11.36 10.02 16.70
N GLU A 205 -12.27 10.04 15.71
CA GLU A 205 -12.24 9.21 14.51
C GLU A 205 -10.95 9.47 13.71
N GLU A 206 -9.90 8.70 13.97
CA GLU A 206 -8.81 8.52 13.00
C GLU A 206 -9.40 7.73 11.83
N VAL A 207 -10.10 8.44 10.94
CA VAL A 207 -10.59 7.91 9.67
C VAL A 207 -9.38 7.39 8.92
N ALA A 208 -9.44 6.11 8.56
CA ALA A 208 -8.37 5.45 7.82
C ALA A 208 -7.98 6.33 6.61
N ASN A 209 -6.70 6.69 6.52
CA ASN A 209 -6.15 7.52 5.45
C ASN A 209 -5.93 6.69 4.18
N VAL A 210 -6.95 5.91 3.82
CA VAL A 210 -6.99 5.08 2.63
C VAL A 210 -7.17 6.01 1.45
N GLY A 211 -6.07 6.56 0.94
CA GLY A 211 -6.08 7.42 -0.26
C GLY A 211 -6.63 8.83 -0.06
N CYS A 212 -7.21 9.18 1.10
CA CYS A 212 -7.43 10.57 1.46
C CYS A 212 -7.40 10.81 2.98
N ASP A 213 -6.62 11.79 3.39
CA ASP A 213 -6.62 12.39 4.73
C ASP A 213 -7.57 13.58 4.67
N GLU A 214 -8.75 13.50 5.30
CA GLU A 214 -9.74 14.57 5.20
C GLU A 214 -9.23 15.90 5.78
N GLU A 215 -8.51 15.86 6.90
CA GLU A 215 -7.95 17.05 7.54
C GLU A 215 -6.89 17.69 6.64
N ALA A 216 -5.96 16.90 6.11
CA ALA A 216 -4.97 17.41 5.18
C ALA A 216 -5.62 17.86 3.87
N ALA A 217 -6.66 17.17 3.38
CA ALA A 217 -7.35 17.46 2.12
C ALA A 217 -8.01 18.84 2.10
N LEU A 218 -8.40 19.40 3.26
CA LEU A 218 -8.86 20.78 3.37
C LEU A 218 -7.81 21.79 2.88
N GLU A 219 -6.53 21.44 2.91
CA GLU A 219 -5.43 22.26 2.42
C GLU A 219 -5.19 22.13 0.89
N PHE A 220 -5.88 21.20 0.19
CA PHE A 220 -5.66 20.91 -1.23
C PHE A 220 -6.87 21.26 -2.11
N GLU A 221 -6.60 21.82 -3.29
CA GLU A 221 -7.65 22.20 -4.23
C GLU A 221 -8.32 20.97 -4.85
N GLY A 222 -9.61 20.79 -4.57
CA GLY A 222 -10.40 19.61 -4.95
C GLY A 222 -10.41 18.48 -3.90
N GLY A 223 -9.72 18.67 -2.78
CA GLY A 223 -9.73 17.75 -1.64
C GLY A 223 -9.51 16.28 -2.01
N CYS A 224 -10.25 15.39 -1.35
CA CYS A 224 -10.20 13.94 -1.60
C CYS A 224 -10.59 13.52 -3.02
N ALA A 225 -11.32 14.36 -3.76
CA ALA A 225 -11.71 14.01 -5.13
C ALA A 225 -10.52 14.09 -6.11
N ARG A 226 -9.43 14.79 -5.74
CA ARG A 226 -8.26 15.02 -6.60
C ARG A 226 -6.96 14.41 -6.07
N ASN A 227 -6.91 14.02 -4.80
CA ASN A 227 -5.86 13.14 -4.27
C ASN A 227 -6.09 11.69 -4.72
#